data_AF-A0A5C7MWJ6-F1
#
_entry.id   AF-A0A5C7MWJ6-F1
#
_cell.length_a   1.000
_cell.length_b   1.000
_cell.length_c   1.000
_cell.angle_alpha   90.00
_cell.angle_beta   90.00
_cell.angle_gamma   90.00
#
_symmetry.space_group_name_H-M   'P 1'
#
loop_
_entity.id
_entity.type
_entity.pdbx_description
1 polymer ?
#
loop_
_entity_poly.entity_id
_entity_poly.type
_entity_poly.pdbx_seq_one_letter_code
_entity_poly.pdbx_strand_id
1 'polypeptide(L)'
;MTSAYEAGKIPEIQLRHRLRIAREEAGLAQGDLADRMGVSRNTVSNTEAGKSMPQRVVVNAWALATGCPVNWLLTGHAPSGPAPDGGVECPQQGSNLRPAD
;
A
#
# COMPACT_ATOMS: atom_id res chain seq x y z
N MET A 1 20.63 -32.11 8.33
CA MET A 1 20.82 -30.64 8.32
C MET A 1 20.47 -30.16 6.93
N THR A 2 19.32 -29.51 6.76
CA THR A 2 18.93 -28.90 5.48
C THR A 2 19.64 -27.55 5.39
N SER A 3 20.51 -27.37 4.39
CA SER A 3 21.15 -26.07 4.12
C SER A 3 20.18 -25.18 3.37
N ALA A 4 20.09 -23.90 3.74
CA ALA A 4 19.30 -22.92 3.02
C ALA A 4 19.88 -22.68 1.62
N TYR A 5 19.00 -22.44 0.64
CA TYR A 5 19.39 -22.11 -0.73
C TYR A 5 19.54 -20.60 -0.88
N GLU A 6 20.78 -20.11 -0.82
CA GLU A 6 21.10 -18.68 -0.84
C GLU A 6 21.38 -18.12 -2.24
N ALA A 7 21.41 -18.97 -3.27
CA ALA A 7 21.84 -18.61 -4.62
C ALA A 7 20.66 -18.60 -5.60
N GLY A 8 19.98 -17.47 -5.77
CA GLY A 8 18.89 -17.31 -6.74
C GLY A 8 18.76 -15.88 -7.27
N LYS A 9 17.98 -15.71 -8.34
CA LYS A 9 17.67 -14.37 -8.87
C LYS A 9 16.58 -13.72 -8.02
N ILE A 10 16.93 -12.67 -7.29
CA ILE A 10 15.96 -11.86 -6.53
C ILE A 10 15.18 -10.99 -7.53
N PRO A 11 13.85 -11.12 -7.63
CA PRO A 11 13.06 -10.25 -8.48
C PRO A 11 12.99 -8.84 -7.91
N GLU A 12 12.96 -7.84 -8.78
CA GLU A 12 12.85 -6.43 -8.37
C GLU A 12 11.43 -6.09 -7.91
N ILE A 13 11.33 -5.39 -6.78
CA ILE A 13 10.05 -4.90 -6.26
C ILE A 13 9.66 -3.61 -7.02
N GLN A 14 8.80 -3.75 -8.02
CA GLN A 14 8.29 -2.62 -8.80
C GLN A 14 7.27 -1.76 -8.03
N LEU A 15 6.95 -0.59 -8.58
CA LEU A 15 6.01 0.38 -7.99
C LEU A 15 4.65 -0.26 -7.66
N ARG A 16 4.10 -1.07 -8.57
CA ARG A 16 2.82 -1.77 -8.37
C ARG A 16 2.84 -2.68 -7.14
N HIS A 17 3.98 -3.33 -6.86
CA HIS A 17 4.12 -4.21 -5.71
C HIS A 17 4.14 -3.39 -4.42
N ARG A 18 4.85 -2.26 -4.40
CA ARG A 18 4.89 -1.34 -3.25
C ARG A 18 3.53 -0.73 -2.93
N LEU A 19 2.78 -0.32 -3.94
CA LEU A 19 1.41 0.20 -3.77
C LEU A 19 0.47 -0.84 -3.16
N ARG A 20 0.60 -2.09 -3.61
CA ARG A 20 -0.16 -3.21 -3.06
C ARG A 20 0.23 -3.51 -1.61
N ILE A 21 1.54 -3.56 -1.32
CA ILE A 21 2.05 -3.76 0.05
C ILE A 21 1.52 -2.67 0.97
N ALA A 22 1.61 -1.39 0.57
CA ALA A 22 1.09 -0.28 1.36
C ALA A 22 -0.42 -0.40 1.65
N ARG A 23 -1.21 -0.85 0.67
CA ARG A 23 -2.65 -1.08 0.87
C ARG A 23 -2.90 -2.22 1.87
N GLU A 24 -2.17 -3.32 1.74
CA GLU A 24 -2.31 -4.49 2.60
C GLU A 24 -1.87 -4.20 4.04
N GLU A 25 -0.77 -3.48 4.23
CA GLU A 25 -0.32 -3.00 5.54
C GLU A 25 -1.33 -2.05 6.20
N ALA A 26 -2.01 -1.22 5.40
CA ALA A 26 -3.09 -0.36 5.89
C ALA A 26 -4.41 -1.13 6.16
N GLY A 27 -4.47 -2.43 5.89
CA GLY A 27 -5.65 -3.28 6.11
C GLY A 27 -6.85 -2.95 5.21
N LEU A 28 -6.62 -2.30 4.06
CA LEU A 28 -7.70 -1.83 3.18
C LEU A 28 -7.97 -2.83 2.05
N ALA A 29 -9.24 -3.08 1.72
CA ALA A 29 -9.55 -3.71 0.44
C ALA A 29 -9.37 -2.70 -0.71
N GLN A 30 -9.29 -3.19 -1.95
CA GLN A 30 -9.18 -2.31 -3.12
C GLN A 30 -10.36 -1.33 -3.25
N GLY A 31 -11.55 -1.74 -2.79
CA GLY A 31 -12.74 -0.89 -2.77
C GLY A 31 -12.63 0.24 -1.76
N ASP A 32 -12.22 -0.05 -0.53
CA ASP A 32 -12.05 0.96 0.54
C ASP A 32 -11.00 1.99 0.16
N LEU A 33 -9.89 1.56 -0.44
CA LEU A 33 -8.87 2.47 -0.91
C LEU A 33 -9.40 3.37 -2.04
N ALA A 34 -10.16 2.81 -2.97
CA ALA A 34 -10.74 3.56 -4.07
C ALA A 34 -11.71 4.64 -3.56
N ASP A 35 -12.55 4.29 -2.58
CA ASP A 35 -13.47 5.21 -1.91
C ASP A 35 -12.73 6.35 -1.22
N ARG A 36 -11.71 6.02 -0.39
CA ARG A 36 -10.86 7.03 0.29
C ARG A 36 -10.14 7.97 -0.67
N MET A 37 -9.70 7.47 -1.81
CA MET A 37 -8.99 8.26 -2.82
C MET A 37 -9.93 8.99 -3.79
N GLY A 38 -11.25 8.72 -3.75
CA GLY A 38 -12.21 9.25 -4.72
C GLY A 38 -11.98 8.76 -6.15
N VAL A 39 -11.44 7.55 -6.34
CA VAL A 39 -11.19 6.95 -7.66
C VAL A 39 -12.03 5.71 -7.88
N SER A 40 -12.10 5.22 -9.13
CA SER A 40 -12.76 3.96 -9.41
C SER A 40 -11.96 2.77 -8.86
N ARG A 41 -12.64 1.73 -8.36
CA ARG A 41 -12.00 0.46 -7.97
C ARG A 41 -11.19 -0.16 -9.12
N ASN A 42 -11.62 0.06 -10.37
CA ASN A 42 -10.91 -0.42 -11.54
C ASN A 42 -9.55 0.28 -11.73
N THR A 43 -9.45 1.56 -11.35
CA THR A 43 -8.17 2.30 -11.34
C THR A 43 -7.19 1.64 -10.38
N VAL A 44 -7.62 1.36 -9.15
CA VAL A 44 -6.78 0.69 -8.14
C VAL A 44 -6.32 -0.68 -8.65
N SER A 45 -7.25 -1.50 -9.14
CA SER A 45 -6.94 -2.84 -9.66
C SER A 45 -5.98 -2.80 -10.85
N ASN A 46 -6.19 -1.91 -11.83
CA ASN A 46 -5.31 -1.78 -12.99
C ASN A 46 -3.91 -1.28 -12.62
N THR A 47 -3.80 -0.40 -11.63
CA THR A 47 -2.51 0.05 -11.10
C THR A 47 -1.76 -1.07 -10.40
N GLU A 48 -2.42 -1.84 -9.53
CA GLU A 48 -1.79 -2.99 -8.84
C GLU A 48 -1.42 -4.13 -9.81
N ALA A 49 -2.22 -4.33 -10.87
CA ALA A 49 -1.91 -5.29 -11.92
C ALA A 49 -0.81 -4.80 -12.88
N GLY A 50 -0.36 -3.54 -12.77
CA GLY A 50 0.63 -2.94 -13.67
C GLY A 50 0.11 -2.66 -15.09
N LYS A 51 -1.20 -2.67 -15.29
CA LYS A 51 -1.84 -2.35 -16.58
C LYS A 51 -1.85 -0.84 -16.86
N SER A 52 -1.75 -0.03 -15.81
CA SER A 52 -1.72 1.43 -15.91
C SER A 52 -0.67 2.01 -14.96
N MET A 53 0.14 2.95 -15.48
CA MET A 53 1.10 3.69 -14.69
C MET A 53 0.36 4.80 -13.93
N PRO A 54 0.35 4.79 -12.58
CA PRO A 54 -0.35 5.80 -11.82
C PRO A 54 0.34 7.16 -11.97
N GLN A 55 -0.44 8.22 -12.11
CA GLN A 55 0.09 9.59 -12.08
C GLN A 55 0.59 9.94 -10.67
N ARG A 56 1.50 10.92 -10.54
CA ARG A 56 1.99 11.37 -9.22
C ARG A 56 0.86 11.74 -8.26
N VAL A 57 -0.23 12.32 -8.77
CA VAL A 57 -1.42 12.65 -7.97
C VAL A 57 -2.03 11.41 -7.33
N VAL A 58 -2.15 10.31 -8.09
CA VAL A 58 -2.67 9.03 -7.61
C VAL A 58 -1.75 8.42 -6.56
N VAL A 59 -0.44 8.49 -6.76
CA VAL A 59 0.55 7.99 -5.78
C VAL A 59 0.51 8.81 -4.48
N ASN A 60 0.36 10.12 -4.56
CA ASN A 60 0.20 10.99 -3.39
C ASN A 60 -1.09 10.66 -2.63
N ALA A 61 -2.20 10.47 -3.34
CA ALA A 61 -3.47 10.07 -2.72
C ALA A 61 -3.35 8.70 -2.04
N TRP A 62 -2.61 7.76 -2.64
CA TRP A 62 -2.28 6.47 -2.04
C TRP A 62 -1.52 6.63 -0.73
N ALA A 63 -0.45 7.43 -0.74
CA ALA A 63 0.37 7.71 0.43
C ALA A 63 -0.47 8.28 1.59
N LEU A 64 -1.38 9.21 1.30
CA LEU A 64 -2.29 9.80 2.28
C LEU A 64 -3.31 8.77 2.80
N ALA A 65 -3.84 7.91 1.93
CA ALA A 65 -4.86 6.93 2.30
C ALA A 65 -4.31 5.75 3.10
N THR A 66 -3.05 5.34 2.84
CA THR A 66 -2.40 4.21 3.52
C THR A 66 -1.47 4.62 4.66
N GLY A 67 -1.15 5.92 4.79
CA GLY A 67 -0.15 6.41 5.75
C GLY A 67 1.30 6.07 5.39
N CYS A 68 1.56 5.54 4.19
CA CYS A 68 2.91 5.23 3.74
C CYS A 68 3.57 6.46 3.11
N PRO A 69 4.86 6.73 3.36
CA PRO A 69 5.55 7.85 2.75
C PRO A 69 5.64 7.68 1.22
N VAL A 70 5.29 8.74 0.48
CA VAL A 70 5.37 8.77 -0.99
C VAL A 70 6.75 8.40 -1.51
N ASN A 71 7.81 8.79 -0.78
CA ASN A 71 9.19 8.48 -1.16
C ASN A 71 9.43 6.96 -1.20
N TRP A 72 8.90 6.23 -0.22
CA TRP A 72 9.01 4.77 -0.18
C TRP A 72 8.21 4.12 -1.32
N LEU A 73 7.00 4.62 -1.60
CA LEU A 73 6.20 4.12 -2.73
C LEU A 73 6.95 4.26 -4.06
N LEU A 74 7.62 5.40 -4.29
CA LEU A 74 8.31 5.70 -5.56
C LEU A 74 9.71 5.06 -5.67
N THR A 75 10.47 5.02 -4.58
CA THR A 75 11.88 4.58 -4.61
C THR A 75 12.13 3.21 -3.98
N GLY A 76 11.23 2.72 -3.11
CA GLY A 76 11.40 1.49 -2.34
C GLY A 76 12.34 1.66 -1.14
N HIS A 77 12.89 2.87 -0.95
CA HIS A 77 13.78 3.18 0.16
C HIS A 77 12.99 3.87 1.26
N ALA A 78 13.15 3.37 2.49
CA ALA A 78 12.65 4.08 3.67
C ALA A 78 13.35 5.45 3.76
N PRO A 79 12.68 6.52 4.21
CA PRO A 79 13.36 7.77 4.50
C PRO A 79 14.46 7.50 5.55
N SER A 80 15.72 7.73 5.20
CA SER A 80 16.89 7.46 6.04
C SER A 80 17.04 8.41 7.25
N GLY A 81 15.95 9.01 7.73
CA GLY A 81 15.92 9.84 8.93
C GLY A 81 15.38 9.07 10.12
N PRO A 82 15.74 9.43 11.36
CA PRO A 82 15.06 8.89 12.54
C PRO A 82 13.57 9.21 12.35
N ALA A 83 12.72 8.18 12.30
CA ALA A 83 11.30 8.39 12.38
C ALA A 83 11.06 9.25 13.63
N PRO A 84 10.41 10.43 13.55
CA PRO A 84 9.83 10.98 14.75
C PRO A 84 8.85 9.90 15.21
N ASP A 85 9.02 9.48 16.46
CA ASP A 85 8.06 8.71 17.24
C ASP A 85 6.64 9.13 16.83
N GLY A 86 6.03 8.30 15.99
CA GLY A 86 4.85 8.66 15.21
C GLY A 86 3.90 7.51 15.27
N GLY A 87 3.47 7.18 16.50
CA GLY A 87 2.35 6.30 16.75
C GLY A 87 1.16 6.77 15.92
N VAL A 88 0.99 6.16 14.76
CA VAL A 88 -0.34 5.95 14.23
C VAL A 88 -0.77 4.63 14.83
N GLU A 89 -1.39 4.74 16.00
CA GLU A 89 -2.65 4.04 16.21
C GLU A 89 -3.33 3.85 14.85
N CYS A 90 -3.20 2.67 14.25
CA CYS A 90 -4.20 2.24 13.30
C CYS A 90 -5.49 2.36 14.12
N PRO A 91 -6.42 3.28 13.84
CA PRO A 91 -7.66 3.24 14.56
C PRO A 91 -8.24 1.88 14.21
N GLN A 92 -8.31 1.00 15.20
CA GLN A 92 -9.18 -0.16 15.17
C GLN A 92 -10.60 0.41 15.08
N GLN A 93 -11.00 0.90 13.91
CA GLN A 93 -12.40 1.08 13.59
C GLN A 93 -12.91 -0.31 13.28
N GLY A 94 -13.21 -1.02 14.36
CA GLY A 94 -14.28 -2.00 14.37
C GLY A 94 -15.54 -1.28 13.91
N SER A 95 -15.79 -1.29 12.60
CA SER A 95 -17.15 -1.12 12.10
C SER A 95 -17.88 -2.42 12.39
N ASN A 96 -18.45 -2.46 13.60
CA ASN A 96 -19.62 -3.25 13.92
C ASN A 96 -20.71 -2.96 12.87
N LEU A 97 -20.78 -3.77 11.81
CA LEU A 97 -21.91 -3.79 10.88
C LEU A 97 -22.63 -5.13 10.97
N ARG A 98 -23.38 -5.27 12.07
CA ARG A 98 -24.69 -5.95 12.14
C ARG A 98 -25.55 -5.10 13.09
N PRO A 99 -26.89 -5.10 13.00
CA PRO A 99 -27.77 -6.07 12.31
C PRO A 99 -28.89 -5.42 11.47
N ALA A 100 -29.60 -6.23 10.67
CA ALA A 100 -31.06 -6.24 10.66
C ALA A 100 -31.53 -7.52 9.95
N ASP A 101 -32.39 -8.24 10.66
CA ASP A 101 -33.28 -9.30 10.17
C ASP A 101 -34.15 -8.79 9.00
#